data_AF-W6TFX6-F1
#
_entry.id   AF-W6TFX6-F1
#
_cell.length_a   1.000
_cell.length_b   1.000
_cell.length_c   1.000
_cell.angle_alpha   90.00
_cell.angle_beta   90.00
_cell.angle_gamma   90.00
#
_symmetry.space_group_name_H-M   'P 1'
#
loop_
_entity.id
_entity.type
_entity.pdbx_description
1 polymer ?
#
loop_
_entity_poly.entity_id
_entity_poly.type
_entity_poly.pdbx_seq_one_letter_code
_entity_poly.pdbx_strand_id
1 'polypeptide(L)'
;AAIGSAKQNEDAVPGDTASVISLVKGIKEIVGVVLKDNEGNAGATKTGDTEKKSIGKLFAKKDDDRAQEAEAAAANASIGSQ
;
A
#
# COMPACT_ATOMS: atom_id res chain seq x y z
N ALA A 1 -17.83 1.87 2.70
CA ALA A 1 -16.98 1.43 1.59
C ALA A 1 -16.25 0.16 2.02
N ALA A 2 -16.02 -0.78 1.11
CA ALA A 2 -15.20 -1.96 1.39
C ALA A 2 -13.72 -1.63 1.22
N ILE A 3 -12.86 -2.11 2.11
CA ILE A 3 -11.39 -2.01 2.02
C ILE A 3 -10.86 -3.38 1.61
N GLY A 4 -9.89 -3.42 0.70
CA GLY A 4 -9.31 -4.68 0.21
C GLY A 4 -10.18 -5.42 -0.82
N SER A 5 -11.02 -4.69 -1.56
CA SER A 5 -11.83 -5.29 -2.63
C SER A 5 -10.99 -5.68 -3.84
N ALA A 6 -11.24 -6.88 -4.38
CA ALA A 6 -10.77 -7.32 -5.68
C ALA A 6 -11.96 -7.53 -6.61
N LYS A 7 -11.85 -7.10 -7.86
CA LYS A 7 -12.89 -7.26 -8.87
C LYS A 7 -12.46 -8.20 -9.96
N GLN A 8 -13.31 -9.16 -10.30
CA GLN A 8 -13.04 -10.08 -11.39
C GLN A 8 -13.21 -9.36 -12.73
N ASN A 9 -12.32 -9.69 -13.67
CA ASN A 9 -12.43 -9.31 -15.06
C ASN A 9 -12.34 -7.78 -15.35
N GLU A 10 -11.96 -6.95 -14.37
CA GLU A 10 -11.75 -5.51 -14.51
C GLU A 10 -10.25 -5.14 -14.37
N ASP A 11 -9.84 -4.03 -15.00
CA ASP A 11 -8.53 -3.42 -14.77
C ASP A 11 -8.49 -2.71 -13.41
N ALA A 12 -7.29 -2.61 -12.83
CA ALA A 12 -7.07 -1.74 -11.69
C ALA A 12 -7.36 -0.28 -12.08
N VAL A 13 -8.25 0.37 -11.32
CA VAL A 13 -8.48 1.81 -11.42
C VAL A 13 -7.59 2.51 -10.39
N PRO A 14 -6.84 3.55 -10.77
CA PRO A 14 -6.08 4.34 -9.82
C PRO A 14 -6.98 4.85 -8.68
N GLY A 15 -6.45 4.82 -7.46
CA GLY A 15 -7.14 5.46 -6.34
C GLY A 15 -7.35 6.96 -6.61
N ASP A 16 -8.43 7.52 -6.08
CA ASP A 16 -8.68 8.94 -6.19
C ASP A 16 -7.53 9.73 -5.55
N THR A 17 -6.82 10.52 -6.38
CA THR A 17 -5.57 11.17 -5.96
C THR A 17 -5.81 12.18 -4.85
N ALA A 18 -6.92 12.93 -4.91
CA ALA A 18 -7.26 13.89 -3.86
C ALA A 18 -7.50 13.18 -2.52
N SER A 19 -8.22 12.06 -2.54
CA SER A 19 -8.49 11.22 -1.37
C SER A 19 -7.20 10.64 -0.77
N VAL A 20 -6.32 10.05 -1.59
CA VAL A 20 -5.04 9.50 -1.13
C VAL A 20 -4.16 10.59 -0.51
N ILE A 21 -4.07 11.76 -1.15
CA ILE A 21 -3.30 12.90 -0.62
C ILE A 21 -3.89 13.38 0.72
N SER A 22 -5.22 13.50 0.82
CA SER A 22 -5.88 13.95 2.04
C SER A 22 -5.66 12.99 3.21
N LEU A 23 -5.73 11.67 2.95
CA LEU A 23 -5.46 10.63 3.95
C LEU A 23 -4.03 10.72 4.49
N VAL A 24 -3.02 10.79 3.59
CA VAL A 24 -1.61 10.84 4.00
C VAL A 24 -1.30 12.13 4.77
N LYS A 25 -1.88 13.27 4.35
CA LYS A 25 -1.73 14.54 5.07
C LYS A 25 -2.35 14.49 6.47
N GLY A 26 -3.58 13.98 6.60
CA GLY A 26 -4.24 13.84 7.89
C GLY A 26 -3.47 12.92 8.85
N ILE A 27 -2.95 11.79 8.37
CA ILE A 27 -2.09 10.90 9.18
C ILE A 27 -0.83 11.66 9.63
N LYS A 28 -0.19 12.41 8.74
CA LYS A 28 1.00 13.21 9.08
C LYS A 28 0.72 14.25 10.16
N GLU A 29 -0.42 14.94 10.10
CA GLU A 29 -0.83 15.90 11.13
C GLU A 29 -1.06 15.21 12.48
N ILE A 30 -1.79 14.08 12.50
CA ILE A 30 -2.02 13.30 13.73
C ILE A 30 -0.68 12.84 14.34
N VAL A 31 0.21 12.28 13.53
CA VAL A 31 1.53 11.82 13.98
C VAL A 31 2.36 12.98 14.52
N GLY A 32 2.32 14.15 13.88
CA GLY A 32 3.02 15.35 14.36
C GLY A 32 2.48 15.90 15.69
N VAL A 33 1.22 15.63 16.02
CA VAL A 33 0.63 15.98 17.34
C VAL A 33 1.00 14.95 18.40
N VAL A 34 1.05 13.66 18.04
CA VAL A 34 1.20 12.55 19.00
C VAL A 34 2.67 12.23 19.32
N LEU A 35 3.54 12.22 18.32
CA LEU A 35 4.96 11.91 18.49
C LEU A 35 5.75 13.18 18.82
N LYS A 36 6.69 13.07 19.75
CA LYS A 36 7.68 14.13 20.01
C LYS A 36 8.74 14.14 18.91
N ASP A 37 9.54 15.20 18.89
CA ASP A 37 10.68 15.33 17.99
C ASP A 37 11.58 14.08 18.07
N ASN A 38 11.77 13.42 16.92
CA ASN A 38 12.59 12.21 16.73
C ASN A 38 12.05 10.89 17.33
N GLU A 39 10.79 10.83 17.80
CA GLU A 39 10.17 9.55 18.19
C GLU A 39 9.78 8.68 16.97
N GLY A 40 9.56 9.29 15.80
CA GLY A 40 9.24 8.60 14.55
C GLY A 40 10.44 8.45 13.60
N ASN A 41 10.45 7.37 12.81
CA ASN A 41 11.43 7.16 11.74
C ASN A 41 10.73 6.97 10.39
N ALA A 42 10.84 7.97 9.50
CA ALA A 42 10.25 7.91 8.16
C ALA A 42 10.91 6.88 7.22
N GLY A 43 12.14 6.43 7.54
CA GLY A 43 12.84 5.38 6.82
C GLY A 43 12.57 3.97 7.34
N ALA A 44 11.78 3.82 8.40
CA ALA A 44 11.42 2.50 8.93
C ALA A 44 10.56 1.76 7.91
N THR A 45 11.14 0.75 7.26
CA THR A 45 10.44 -0.15 6.36
C THR A 45 10.88 -1.59 6.65
N LYS A 46 9.92 -2.51 6.65
CA LYS A 46 10.15 -3.95 6.77
C LYS A 46 10.09 -4.66 5.42
N THR A 47 9.78 -3.92 4.37
CA THR A 47 9.57 -4.42 3.01
C THR A 47 10.81 -4.15 2.18
N GLY A 48 11.46 -5.20 1.68
CA GLY A 48 12.56 -5.09 0.74
C GLY A 48 12.12 -4.61 -0.64
N ASP A 49 13.08 -4.21 -1.48
CA ASP A 49 12.77 -3.72 -2.83
C ASP A 49 12.21 -4.81 -3.75
N THR A 50 12.57 -6.07 -3.51
CA THR A 50 12.00 -7.22 -4.22
C THR A 50 10.52 -7.36 -3.92
N GLU A 51 10.13 -7.31 -2.64
CA GLU A 51 8.74 -7.38 -2.21
C GLU A 51 7.94 -6.18 -2.74
N LYS A 52 8.49 -4.95 -2.69
CA LYS A 52 7.83 -3.76 -3.26
C LYS A 52 7.50 -3.94 -4.75
N LYS A 53 8.46 -4.44 -5.54
CA LYS A 53 8.26 -4.69 -6.98
C LYS A 53 7.22 -5.77 -7.24
N SER A 54 7.24 -6.85 -6.44
CA SER A 54 6.28 -7.95 -6.56
C SER A 54 4.85 -7.50 -6.21
N ILE A 55 4.68 -6.85 -5.06
CA ILE A 55 3.39 -6.29 -4.59
C ILE A 55 2.84 -5.25 -5.56
N GLY A 56 3.72 -4.48 -6.21
CA GLY A 56 3.35 -3.47 -7.20
C GLY A 56 2.46 -3.99 -8.33
N LYS A 57 2.52 -5.29 -8.66
CA LYS A 57 1.65 -5.90 -9.67
C LYS A 57 0.16 -5.88 -9.30
N LEU A 58 -0.20 -5.70 -8.03
CA LEU A 58 -1.60 -5.50 -7.61
C LEU A 58 -2.21 -4.22 -8.18
N PHE A 59 -1.38 -3.29 -8.63
CA PHE A 59 -1.78 -2.04 -9.27
C PHE A 59 -1.60 -2.06 -10.79
N ALA A 60 -1.20 -3.21 -11.36
CA ALA A 60 -1.04 -3.37 -12.81
C ALA A 60 -2.40 -3.58 -13.50
N LYS A 61 -2.40 -3.47 -14.83
CA LYS A 61 -3.54 -3.80 -15.68
C LYS A 61 -3.77 -5.32 -15.71
N LYS A 62 -4.92 -5.75 -16.22
CA LYS A 62 -5.35 -7.15 -16.32
C LYS A 62 -4.64 -7.95 -17.44
N ASP A 63 -3.47 -7.50 -17.88
CA ASP A 63 -2.66 -8.14 -18.92
C ASP A 63 -1.72 -9.21 -18.31
N ASP A 64 -0.71 -9.65 -19.06
CA ASP A 64 0.22 -10.72 -18.65
C ASP A 64 1.01 -10.42 -17.35
N ASP A 65 1.08 -9.15 -16.94
CA ASP A 65 1.70 -8.69 -15.70
C ASP A 65 0.75 -8.63 -14.49
N ARG A 66 -0.47 -9.19 -14.60
CA ARG A 66 -1.46 -9.19 -13.51
C ARG A 66 -0.93 -9.92 -12.26
N ALA A 67 -1.30 -9.40 -11.10
CA ALA A 67 -1.04 -10.08 -9.83
C ALA A 67 -1.71 -11.46 -9.77
N GLN A 68 -1.02 -12.41 -9.14
CA GLN A 68 -1.51 -13.73 -8.79
C GLN A 68 -1.59 -13.87 -7.27
N GLU A 69 -1.96 -15.07 -6.80
CA GLU A 69 -2.02 -15.40 -5.37
C GLU A 69 -0.68 -15.11 -4.66
N ALA A 70 0.45 -15.32 -5.34
CA ALA A 70 1.77 -15.06 -4.78
C ALA A 70 1.98 -13.58 -4.43
N GLU A 71 1.55 -12.65 -5.28
CA GLU A 71 1.62 -11.22 -5.04
C GLU A 71 0.65 -10.76 -3.94
N ALA A 72 -0.55 -11.34 -3.87
CA ALA A 72 -1.50 -11.10 -2.78
C ALA A 72 -0.94 -11.59 -1.43
N ALA A 73 -0.33 -12.77 -1.41
CA ALA A 73 0.34 -13.31 -0.23
C ALA A 73 1.54 -12.46 0.21
N ALA A 74 2.35 -11.98 -0.73
CA ALA A 74 3.46 -11.07 -0.46
C ALA A 74 2.96 -9.74 0.15
N ALA A 75 1.86 -9.20 -0.36
CA ALA A 75 1.25 -7.99 0.20
C ALA A 75 0.77 -8.22 1.64
N ASN A 76 0.09 -9.33 1.90
CA ASN A 76 -0.37 -9.66 3.25
C ASN A 76 0.81 -9.85 4.22
N ALA A 77 1.87 -10.55 3.79
CA ALA A 77 3.08 -10.73 4.58
C ALA A 77 3.79 -9.41 4.89
N SER A 78 3.78 -8.44 3.96
CA SER A 78 4.39 -7.11 4.17
C SER A 78 3.72 -6.26 5.25
N ILE A 79 2.44 -6.52 5.54
CA ILE A 79 1.69 -5.87 6.62
C ILE A 79 1.90 -6.63 7.94
N GLY A 80 1.91 -7.96 7.88
CA GLY A 80 2.05 -8.84 9.05
C GLY A 80 3.48 -9.03 9.56
N SER A 81 4.51 -8.53 8.86
CA SER A 81 5.91 -8.57 9.31
C SER A 81 6.15 -7.60 10.48
N GLN A 82 5.60 -7.93 11.65
CA GLN A 82 5.82 -7.22 12.92
C GLN A 82 7.12 -7.69 13.56
#